data_AF-A0A0R1H526-F1
#
_entry.id   AF-A0A0R1H526-F1
#
_cell.length_a   1.000
_cell.length_b   1.000
_cell.length_c   1.000
_cell.angle_alpha   90.00
_cell.angle_beta   90.00
_cell.angle_gamma   90.00
#
_symmetry.space_group_name_H-M   'P 1'
#
loop_
_entity.id
_entity.type
_entity.pdbx_description
1 polymer ?
#
loop_
_entity_poly.entity_id
_entity_poly.type
_entity_poly.pdbx_seq_one_letter_code
_entity_poly.pdbx_strand_id
1 'polypeptide(L)'
;MLPNYSSRKLTFYANLGRLLVCLAWILQVLNVSWQSVQPNRSLRLLIVFTLLALSLVLLSLVLKQTSWDRRDSLLLDLNFVFTIYAGLLLLLPRALDAAALASPSGRAGLICTVAGLMLAYFPPKDVHAFHMSWVKGNPPLIQRLLINQGRILLGLGIVAQLLGARMG
;
A
#
# COMPACT_ATOMS: atom_id res chain seq x y z
N MET A 1 -8.56 -16.10 -1.76
CA MET A 1 -8.25 -16.32 -3.18
C MET A 1 -8.11 -14.96 -3.84
N LEU A 2 -6.96 -14.67 -4.42
CA LEU A 2 -6.91 -13.71 -5.53
C LEU A 2 -6.64 -14.53 -6.81
N PRO A 3 -7.25 -14.10 -7.92
CA PRO A 3 -7.53 -14.90 -9.11
C PRO A 3 -6.21 -15.29 -9.77
N ASN A 4 -6.11 -16.55 -10.22
CA ASN A 4 -5.00 -17.15 -10.97
C ASN A 4 -3.71 -16.32 -10.88
N TYR A 5 -2.89 -16.69 -9.90
CA TYR A 5 -1.56 -16.12 -9.72
C TYR A 5 -0.85 -16.12 -11.07
N SER A 6 -0.55 -14.93 -11.57
CA SER A 6 0.22 -14.77 -12.79
C SER A 6 1.37 -13.88 -12.40
N SER A 7 2.59 -14.41 -12.47
CA SER A 7 3.82 -13.65 -12.30
C SER A 7 3.79 -12.36 -13.13
N ARG A 8 3.05 -12.34 -14.25
CA ARG A 8 2.79 -11.15 -15.07
C ARG A 8 2.12 -10.01 -14.28
N LYS A 9 1.14 -10.28 -13.42
CA LYS A 9 0.47 -9.23 -12.61
C LYS A 9 1.42 -8.62 -11.59
N LEU A 10 2.22 -9.45 -10.92
CA LEU A 10 3.25 -8.98 -9.99
C LEU A 10 4.26 -8.07 -10.71
N THR A 11 4.81 -8.54 -11.83
CA THR A 11 5.74 -7.77 -12.64
C THR A 11 5.11 -6.47 -13.16
N PHE A 12 3.84 -6.52 -13.57
CA PHE A 12 3.11 -5.34 -14.03
C PHE A 12 3.01 -4.27 -12.93
N TYR A 13 2.50 -4.60 -11.74
CA TYR A 13 2.37 -3.62 -10.65
C TYR A 13 3.73 -3.14 -10.15
N ALA A 14 4.72 -4.03 -10.05
CA ALA A 14 6.07 -3.65 -9.65
C ALA A 14 6.69 -2.65 -10.63
N ASN A 15 6.53 -2.88 -11.94
CA ASN A 15 7.05 -1.98 -12.97
C ASN A 15 6.24 -0.68 -13.05
N LEU A 16 4.92 -0.76 -12.91
CA LEU A 16 4.04 0.42 -12.95
C LEU A 16 4.35 1.36 -11.79
N GLY A 17 4.46 0.85 -10.55
CA GLY A 17 4.82 1.67 -9.39
C GLY A 17 6.17 2.36 -9.56
N ARG A 18 7.19 1.66 -10.08
CA ARG A 18 8.52 2.25 -10.36
C ARG A 18 8.44 3.31 -11.45
N LEU A 19 7.70 3.04 -12.52
CA LEU A 19 7.50 3.98 -13.62
C LEU A 19 6.81 5.26 -13.13
N LEU A 20 5.82 5.14 -12.23
CA LEU A 20 5.17 6.30 -11.62
C LEU A 20 6.14 7.16 -10.80
N VAL A 21 7.05 6.54 -10.03
CA VAL A 21 8.11 7.29 -9.31
C VAL A 21 9.10 7.93 -10.29
N CYS A 22 9.52 7.24 -11.34
CA CYS A 22 10.36 7.81 -12.40
C CYS A 22 9.69 9.00 -13.08
N LEU A 23 8.40 8.89 -13.42
CA LEU A 23 7.62 10.00 -13.97
C LEU A 23 7.53 11.16 -12.99
N ALA A 24 7.33 10.89 -11.69
CA ALA A 24 7.30 11.93 -10.67
C ALA A 24 8.64 12.70 -10.59
N TRP A 25 9.77 11.99 -10.72
CA TRP A 25 11.10 12.59 -10.84
C TRP A 25 11.27 13.41 -12.11
N ILE A 26 10.90 12.88 -13.28
CA ILE A 26 10.99 13.60 -14.56
C ILE A 26 10.19 14.89 -14.50
N LEU A 27 8.94 14.84 -14.01
CA LEU A 27 8.09 16.02 -13.87
C LEU A 27 8.66 17.03 -12.88
N GLN A 28 9.34 16.57 -11.81
CA GLN A 28 10.03 17.45 -10.86
C GLN A 28 11.23 18.16 -11.51
N VAL A 29 12.04 17.44 -12.30
CA VAL A 29 13.21 18.01 -13.01
C VAL A 29 12.78 18.99 -14.10
N LEU A 30 11.72 18.65 -14.84
CA LEU A 30 11.15 19.50 -15.88
C LEU A 30 10.34 20.68 -15.34
N ASN A 31 10.19 20.79 -14.01
CA ASN A 31 9.43 21.82 -13.32
C ASN A 31 8.01 22.02 -13.92
N VAL A 32 7.38 20.91 -14.34
CA VAL A 32 6.07 20.93 -14.98
C VAL A 32 5.03 21.28 -13.93
N SER A 33 4.42 22.44 -14.07
CA SER A 33 3.30 22.88 -13.24
C SER A 33 2.04 22.97 -14.07
N TRP A 34 1.14 22.01 -13.89
CA TRP A 34 -0.23 22.09 -14.42
C TRP A 34 -1.15 22.42 -13.25
N GLN A 35 -2.21 23.21 -13.43
CA GLN A 35 -3.04 23.76 -12.33
C GLN A 35 -3.48 22.77 -11.21
N SER A 36 -3.57 21.46 -11.46
CA SER A 36 -3.79 20.41 -10.43
C SER A 36 -2.51 19.64 -10.01
N VAL A 37 -1.48 19.66 -10.85
CA VAL A 37 -0.12 19.15 -10.60
C VAL A 37 0.75 20.34 -10.21
N GLN A 38 0.55 20.86 -9.00
CA GLN A 38 1.33 22.01 -8.53
C GLN A 38 2.84 21.70 -8.45
N PRO A 39 3.71 22.71 -8.61
CA PRO A 39 5.09 22.54 -9.08
C PRO A 39 6.08 21.90 -8.09
N ASN A 40 5.75 21.71 -6.82
CA ASN A 40 6.74 21.26 -5.84
C ASN A 40 6.27 20.03 -5.10
N ARG A 41 6.47 18.86 -5.72
CA ARG A 41 6.53 17.63 -4.94
C ARG A 41 7.71 17.79 -4.00
N SER A 42 7.48 17.65 -2.70
CA SER A 42 8.57 17.74 -1.73
C SER A 42 9.66 16.73 -2.10
N LEU A 43 10.91 17.19 -2.26
CA LEU A 43 12.06 16.31 -2.51
C LEU A 43 12.14 15.19 -1.46
N ARG A 44 11.73 15.47 -0.22
CA ARG A 44 11.65 14.47 0.86
C ARG A 44 10.69 13.34 0.51
N LEU A 45 9.50 13.64 -0.03
CA LEU A 45 8.53 12.63 -0.43
C LEU A 45 9.05 11.79 -1.60
N LEU A 46 9.66 12.41 -2.62
CA LEU A 46 10.27 11.68 -3.73
C LEU A 46 11.37 10.73 -3.24
N ILE A 47 12.23 11.18 -2.32
CA ILE A 47 13.25 10.33 -1.69
C ILE A 47 12.60 9.17 -0.93
N VAL A 48 11.58 9.44 -0.10
CA VAL A 48 10.86 8.38 0.65
C VAL A 48 10.25 7.35 -0.28
N PHE A 49 9.57 7.77 -1.36
CA PHE A 49 8.99 6.85 -2.34
C PHE A 49 10.05 6.06 -3.12
N THR A 50 11.20 6.67 -3.39
CA THR A 50 12.34 5.98 -4.01
C THR A 50 12.92 4.93 -3.08
N LEU A 51 13.11 5.25 -1.79
CA LEU A 51 13.56 4.30 -0.77
C LEU A 51 12.54 3.16 -0.58
N LEU A 52 11.24 3.45 -0.62
CA LEU A 52 10.18 2.44 -0.59
C LEU A 52 10.21 1.53 -1.83
N ALA A 53 10.43 2.09 -3.03
CA ALA A 53 10.59 1.29 -4.24
C ALA A 53 11.78 0.34 -4.13
N LEU A 54 12.92 0.83 -3.64
CA LEU A 54 14.13 0.03 -3.40
C LEU A 54 13.92 -1.03 -2.32
N SER A 55 13.26 -0.69 -1.22
CA SER A 55 12.97 -1.64 -0.15
C SER A 55 12.06 -2.76 -0.62
N LEU A 56 11.09 -2.50 -1.51
CA LEU A 56 10.28 -3.55 -2.14
C LEU A 56 11.10 -4.46 -3.06
N VAL A 57 12.11 -3.93 -3.75
CA VAL A 57 13.05 -4.75 -4.55
C VAL A 57 13.86 -5.65 -3.62
N LEU A 58 14.46 -5.09 -2.57
CA LEU A 58 15.24 -5.85 -1.58
C LEU A 58 14.38 -6.90 -0.88
N LEU A 59 13.17 -6.53 -0.45
CA LEU A 59 12.21 -7.45 0.16
C LEU A 59 11.85 -8.59 -0.79
N SER A 60 11.67 -8.30 -2.09
CA SER A 60 11.43 -9.34 -3.10
C SER A 60 12.61 -10.31 -3.22
N LEU A 61 13.85 -9.82 -3.10
CA LEU A 61 15.04 -10.67 -3.13
C LEU A 61 15.13 -11.57 -1.89
N VAL A 62 14.91 -11.00 -0.70
CA VAL A 62 14.90 -11.75 0.57
C VAL A 62 13.77 -12.78 0.59
N LEU A 63 12.56 -12.40 0.16
CA LEU A 63 11.40 -13.30 0.15
C LEU A 63 11.55 -14.43 -0.87
N LYS A 64 12.27 -14.22 -1.98
CA LYS A 64 12.59 -15.29 -2.93
C LYS A 64 13.49 -16.38 -2.33
N GLN A 65 14.34 -16.02 -1.37
CA GLN A 65 15.20 -16.97 -0.66
C GLN A 65 14.45 -17.77 0.41
N THR A 66 13.26 -17.32 0.83
CA THR A 66 12.44 -18.00 1.84
C THR A 66 11.39 -18.90 1.21
N SER A 67 11.11 -20.05 1.84
CA SER A 67 10.11 -21.05 1.41
C SER A 67 8.67 -20.68 1.78
N TRP A 68 8.37 -19.40 1.99
CA TRP A 68 7.06 -18.99 2.47
C TRP A 68 6.01 -18.99 1.34
N ASP A 69 5.01 -19.85 1.44
CA ASP A 69 3.98 -20.07 0.41
C ASP A 69 3.17 -18.81 0.02
N ARG A 70 3.09 -17.81 0.91
CA ARG A 70 2.31 -16.58 0.69
C ARG A 70 3.14 -15.36 0.28
N ARG A 71 4.46 -15.53 0.12
CA ARG A 71 5.39 -14.46 -0.25
C ARG A 71 4.93 -13.66 -1.46
N ASP A 72 4.41 -14.38 -2.44
CA ASP A 72 4.03 -13.88 -3.74
C ASP A 72 2.73 -13.06 -3.69
N SER A 73 1.80 -13.46 -2.82
CA SER A 73 0.59 -12.66 -2.53
C SER A 73 0.95 -11.38 -1.76
N LEU A 74 1.85 -11.48 -0.77
CA LEU A 74 2.32 -10.31 -0.02
C LEU A 74 2.99 -9.30 -0.93
N LEU A 75 3.91 -9.76 -1.80
CA LEU A 75 4.59 -8.89 -2.74
C LEU A 75 3.60 -8.24 -3.72
N LEU A 76 2.58 -8.96 -4.19
CA LEU A 76 1.54 -8.39 -5.03
C LEU A 76 0.79 -7.27 -4.31
N ASP A 77 0.31 -7.52 -3.09
CA ASP A 77 -0.46 -6.54 -2.32
C ASP A 77 0.39 -5.32 -1.96
N LEU A 78 1.65 -5.51 -1.58
CA LEU A 78 2.58 -4.41 -1.31
C LEU A 78 2.87 -3.57 -2.56
N ASN A 79 3.12 -4.20 -3.71
CA ASN A 79 3.33 -3.47 -4.97
C ASN A 79 2.06 -2.77 -5.44
N PHE A 80 0.89 -3.36 -5.21
CA PHE A 80 -0.40 -2.74 -5.51
C PHE A 80 -0.63 -1.49 -4.65
N VAL A 81 -0.48 -1.60 -3.34
CA VAL A 81 -0.58 -0.46 -2.41
C VAL A 81 0.43 0.62 -2.77
N PHE A 82 1.69 0.24 -3.00
CA PHE A 82 2.72 1.17 -3.44
C PHE A 82 2.35 1.89 -4.75
N THR A 83 1.79 1.17 -5.72
CA THR A 83 1.34 1.76 -6.99
C THR A 83 0.21 2.76 -6.78
N ILE A 84 -0.75 2.48 -5.90
CA ILE A 84 -1.82 3.44 -5.54
C ILE A 84 -1.20 4.71 -4.95
N TYR A 85 -0.32 4.57 -3.96
CA TYR A 85 0.32 5.72 -3.31
C TYR A 85 1.25 6.48 -4.27
N ALA A 86 1.95 5.81 -5.18
CA ALA A 86 2.76 6.44 -6.22
C ALA A 86 1.88 7.19 -7.23
N GLY A 87 0.70 6.66 -7.55
CA GLY A 87 -0.31 7.36 -8.34
C GLY A 87 -0.85 8.61 -7.63
N LEU A 88 -1.11 8.52 -6.31
CA LEU A 88 -1.47 9.68 -5.49
C LEU A 88 -0.35 10.72 -5.46
N LEU A 89 0.91 10.31 -5.34
CA LEU A 89 2.06 11.23 -5.41
C LEU A 89 2.13 11.97 -6.76
N LEU A 90 1.81 11.27 -7.85
CA LEU A 90 1.85 11.85 -9.20
C LEU A 90 0.70 12.85 -9.42
N LEU A 91 -0.53 12.44 -9.06
CA LEU A 91 -1.78 13.13 -9.42
C LEU A 91 -2.29 14.10 -8.35
N LEU A 92 -2.12 13.75 -7.06
CA LEU A 92 -2.59 14.52 -5.89
C LEU A 92 -1.49 14.60 -4.81
N PRO A 93 -0.36 15.27 -5.08
CA PRO A 93 0.75 15.33 -4.12
C PRO A 93 0.35 15.93 -2.75
N ARG A 94 -0.65 16.82 -2.72
CA ARG A 94 -1.21 17.40 -1.49
C ARG A 94 -1.80 16.37 -0.52
N ALA A 95 -2.31 15.25 -1.02
CA ALA A 95 -2.83 14.17 -0.18
C ALA A 95 -1.74 13.47 0.64
N LEU A 96 -0.49 13.64 0.24
CA LEU A 96 0.70 13.09 0.88
C LEU A 96 1.58 14.18 1.46
N ASP A 97 1.09 15.42 1.57
CA ASP A 97 1.85 16.49 2.19
C ASP A 97 1.91 16.30 3.71
N ALA A 98 2.95 16.86 4.35
CA ALA A 98 3.20 16.69 5.77
C ALA A 98 2.01 17.18 6.62
N ALA A 99 1.34 18.26 6.21
CA ALA A 99 0.15 18.77 6.89
C ALA A 99 -1.04 17.80 6.81
N ALA A 100 -1.32 17.28 5.61
CA ALA A 100 -2.39 16.30 5.39
C ALA A 100 -2.11 14.99 6.14
N LEU A 101 -0.87 14.51 6.13
CA LEU A 101 -0.42 13.33 6.89
C LEU A 101 -0.45 13.54 8.40
N ALA A 102 -0.17 14.75 8.88
CA ALA A 102 -0.19 15.09 10.30
C ALA A 102 -1.61 15.25 10.85
N SER A 103 -2.61 15.48 9.99
CA SER A 103 -4.01 15.56 10.38
C SER A 103 -4.50 14.25 11.01
N PRO A 104 -5.51 14.29 11.91
CA PRO A 104 -6.08 13.09 12.50
C PRO A 104 -6.57 12.06 11.47
N SER A 105 -7.16 12.54 10.36
CA SER A 105 -7.64 11.71 9.26
C SER A 105 -6.49 11.09 8.45
N GLY A 106 -5.43 11.86 8.18
CA GLY A 106 -4.23 11.34 7.52
C GLY A 106 -3.48 10.29 8.34
N ARG A 107 -3.36 10.50 9.66
CA ARG A 107 -2.77 9.52 10.59
C ARG A 107 -3.62 8.26 10.68
N ALA A 108 -4.95 8.41 10.84
CA ALA A 108 -5.87 7.29 10.84
C ALA A 108 -5.79 6.51 9.51
N GLY A 109 -5.67 7.22 8.39
CA GLY A 109 -5.52 6.63 7.07
C GLY A 109 -4.29 5.72 6.95
N LEU A 110 -3.13 6.21 7.40
CA LEU A 110 -1.91 5.42 7.47
C LEU A 110 -2.03 4.20 8.38
N ILE A 111 -2.56 4.40 9.60
CA ILE A 111 -2.74 3.32 10.58
C ILE A 111 -3.65 2.24 10.02
N CYS A 112 -4.79 2.61 9.42
CA CYS A 112 -5.72 1.67 8.80
C CYS A 112 -5.07 0.89 7.65
N THR A 113 -4.27 1.55 6.82
CA THR A 113 -3.56 0.89 5.70
C THR A 113 -2.54 -0.13 6.20
N VAL A 114 -1.73 0.25 7.19
CA VAL A 114 -0.73 -0.64 7.79
C VAL A 114 -1.40 -1.79 8.55
N ALA A 115 -2.40 -1.49 9.37
CA ALA A 115 -3.16 -2.49 10.10
C ALA A 115 -3.86 -3.47 9.15
N GLY A 116 -4.43 -2.97 8.05
CA GLY A 116 -5.09 -3.79 7.04
C GLY A 116 -4.14 -4.79 6.38
N LEU A 117 -2.92 -4.35 6.04
CA LEU A 117 -1.85 -5.22 5.54
C LEU A 117 -1.43 -6.25 6.59
N MET A 118 -1.15 -5.84 7.82
CA MET A 118 -0.73 -6.76 8.89
C MET A 118 -1.80 -7.82 9.18
N LEU A 119 -3.07 -7.42 9.23
CA LEU A 119 -4.19 -8.28 9.54
C LEU A 119 -4.43 -9.32 8.43
N ALA A 120 -4.28 -8.95 7.16
CA ALA A 120 -4.42 -9.86 6.03
C ALA A 120 -3.39 -11.01 6.02
N TYR A 121 -2.21 -10.79 6.59
CA TYR A 121 -1.11 -11.75 6.62
C TYR A 121 -0.88 -12.39 8.00
N PHE A 122 -1.71 -12.04 8.98
CA PHE A 122 -1.62 -12.61 10.32
C PHE A 122 -1.91 -14.13 10.30
N PRO A 123 -1.11 -14.95 11.02
CA PRO A 123 -1.32 -16.39 11.08
C PRO A 123 -2.66 -16.73 11.76
N PRO A 124 -3.54 -17.53 11.12
CA PRO A 124 -4.89 -17.79 11.63
C PRO A 124 -4.89 -18.61 12.92
N LYS A 125 -3.80 -19.36 13.18
CA LYS A 125 -3.59 -20.14 14.40
C LYS A 125 -3.42 -19.29 15.66
N ASP A 126 -2.97 -18.05 15.50
CA ASP A 126 -2.66 -17.15 16.63
C ASP A 126 -3.81 -16.16 16.89
N VAL A 127 -4.86 -16.18 16.06
CA VAL A 127 -6.05 -15.35 16.22
C VAL A 127 -6.95 -15.93 17.30
N HIS A 128 -7.02 -15.22 18.43
CA HIS A 128 -7.97 -15.52 19.49
C HIS A 128 -9.37 -15.02 19.06
N ALA A 129 -10.09 -15.86 18.31
CA ALA A 129 -11.49 -15.59 17.94
C ALA A 129 -12.36 -15.71 19.20
N PHE A 130 -12.53 -14.60 19.92
CA PHE A 130 -13.13 -14.57 21.25
C PHE A 130 -14.62 -14.97 21.30
N HIS A 131 -15.34 -15.09 20.18
CA HIS A 131 -16.80 -15.23 20.19
C HIS A 131 -17.42 -16.18 19.15
N MET A 132 -16.64 -16.94 18.36
CA MET A 132 -17.22 -17.87 17.36
C MET A 132 -16.53 -19.24 17.40
N SER A 133 -17.07 -20.13 18.24
CA SER A 133 -16.63 -21.53 18.39
C SER A 133 -16.60 -22.31 17.07
N TRP A 134 -17.51 -22.00 16.14
CA TRP A 134 -17.63 -22.63 14.82
C TRP A 134 -16.52 -22.21 13.83
N VAL A 135 -15.87 -21.07 14.08
CA VAL A 135 -14.81 -20.51 13.22
C VAL A 135 -13.43 -21.02 13.67
N LYS A 136 -13.27 -21.37 14.95
CA LYS A 136 -12.01 -21.83 15.57
C LYS A 136 -11.45 -23.12 14.94
N GLY A 137 -12.32 -23.98 14.39
CA GLY A 137 -11.93 -25.22 13.72
C GLY A 137 -11.62 -25.07 12.22
N ASN A 138 -11.80 -23.88 11.62
CA ASN A 138 -11.64 -23.67 10.18
C ASN A 138 -10.63 -22.56 9.85
N PRO A 139 -9.32 -22.88 9.88
CA PRO A 139 -8.24 -21.96 9.47
C PRO A 139 -8.46 -21.24 8.12
N PRO A 140 -9.01 -21.87 7.06
CA PRO A 140 -9.24 -21.17 5.81
C PRO A 140 -10.35 -20.13 5.88
N LEU A 141 -11.36 -20.31 6.75
CA LEU A 141 -12.44 -19.32 6.95
C LEU A 141 -11.92 -18.11 7.73
N ILE A 142 -11.13 -18.33 8.79
CA ILE A 142 -10.45 -17.25 9.55
C ILE A 142 -9.59 -16.42 8.60
N GLN A 143 -8.79 -17.08 7.76
CA GLN A 143 -7.94 -16.38 6.81
C GLN A 143 -8.74 -15.51 5.84
N ARG A 144 -9.86 -16.00 5.31
CA ARG A 144 -10.72 -15.21 4.41
C ARG A 144 -11.30 -13.99 5.11
N LEU A 145 -11.71 -14.14 6.36
CA LEU A 145 -12.28 -13.06 7.15
C LEU A 145 -11.24 -11.99 7.46
N LEU A 146 -10.03 -12.39 7.86
CA LEU A 146 -8.88 -11.49 8.02
C LEU A 146 -8.56 -10.72 6.74
N ILE A 147 -8.49 -11.40 5.60
CA ILE A 147 -8.23 -10.76 4.30
C ILE A 147 -9.32 -9.73 3.97
N ASN A 148 -10.59 -10.06 4.21
CA ASN A 148 -11.70 -9.14 3.93
C ASN A 148 -11.67 -7.91 4.85
N GLN A 149 -11.41 -8.09 6.14
CA GLN A 149 -11.22 -6.98 7.08
C GLN A 149 -10.02 -6.12 6.68
N GLY A 150 -8.91 -6.74 6.28
CA GLY A 150 -7.73 -6.03 5.79
C GLY A 150 -8.02 -5.15 4.57
N ARG A 151 -8.83 -5.64 3.63
CA ARG A 151 -9.27 -4.87 2.45
C ARG A 151 -10.15 -3.67 2.83
N ILE A 152 -11.09 -3.86 3.75
CA ILE A 152 -11.95 -2.78 4.23
C ILE A 152 -11.10 -1.69 4.89
N LEU A 153 -10.16 -2.08 5.76
CA LEU A 153 -9.24 -1.15 6.41
C LEU A 153 -8.35 -0.40 5.39
N LEU A 154 -7.87 -1.08 4.36
CA LEU A 154 -7.08 -0.47 3.29
C LEU A 154 -7.89 0.54 2.48
N GLY A 155 -9.13 0.19 2.11
CA GLY A 155 -10.05 1.11 1.43
C GLY A 155 -10.39 2.34 2.28
N LEU A 156 -10.72 2.13 3.56
CA LEU A 156 -10.94 3.22 4.52
C LEU A 156 -9.69 4.09 4.69
N GLY A 157 -8.50 3.48 4.67
CA GLY A 157 -7.22 4.16 4.76
C GLY A 157 -7.01 5.16 3.63
N ILE A 158 -7.23 4.72 2.38
CA ILE A 158 -7.12 5.57 1.18
C ILE A 158 -8.15 6.71 1.24
N VAL A 159 -9.40 6.41 1.60
CA VAL A 159 -10.46 7.43 1.70
C VAL A 159 -10.13 8.47 2.78
N ALA A 160 -9.67 8.04 3.95
CA ALA A 160 -9.27 8.94 5.02
C ALA A 160 -8.09 9.84 4.63
N GLN A 161 -7.11 9.31 3.87
CA GLN A 161 -5.99 10.08 3.32
C GLN A 161 -6.48 11.17 2.35
N LEU A 162 -7.41 10.84 1.47
CA LEU A 162 -8.02 11.78 0.52
C LEU A 162 -8.87 12.85 1.22
N LEU A 163 -9.54 12.50 2.32
CA LEU A 163 -10.28 13.46 3.15
C LEU A 163 -9.32 14.40 3.88
N GLY A 164 -8.21 13.90 4.42
CA GLY A 164 -7.15 14.74 5.01
C GLY A 164 -6.58 15.74 4.01
N ALA A 165 -6.45 15.35 2.74
CA ALA A 165 -6.01 16.21 1.64
C ALA A 165 -6.96 17.38 1.32
N ARG A 166 -8.25 17.25 1.65
CA ARG A 166 -9.26 18.29 1.43
C ARG A 166 -9.41 19.23 2.62
N MET A 167 -9.05 18.78 3.82
CA MET A 167 -9.22 19.53 5.07
C MET A 167 -7.94 20.26 5.53
N GLY A 168 -6.78 19.91 4.99
CA GLY A 168 -5.49 20.58 5.21
C GLY A 168 -5.12 21.49 4.05
#